data_AF-A0A3S1B4G7-F1
#
_entry.id   AF-A0A3S1B4G7-F1
#
_cell.length_a   1.000
_cell.length_b   1.000
_cell.length_c   1.000
_cell.angle_alpha   90.00
_cell.angle_beta   90.00
_cell.angle_gamma   90.00
#
_symmetry.space_group_name_H-M   'P 1'
#
loop_
_entity.id
_entity.type
_entity.pdbx_description
1 polymer ?
#
loop_
_entity_poly.entity_id
_entity_poly.type
_entity_poly.pdbx_seq_one_letter_code
_entity_poly.pdbx_strand_id
1 'polypeptide(L)'
;MLDVKSSQQQHLLPGFRLLGVSSAREGMQDVEQILLNSSVHPFRFSAGGASVLSGEEEAAYAWIAANYLLGFFTVPRPDSDSVGILEMGGGSTQIAFIPRDPLMAEEFQVIMGGRRYSLYVQSYLEFGLNSIRQRLEEALVNAQNCGPTGVYQPCMLRGDTKNIDVCPNITTLLKGSGNPEMCRSLLDSYIATAPASKCYLEPCAIGSVFQPSVEGIDFYAMSAFTYSLETVGAVRDDTTLDLDGLWTKAQDFCKKDISEFPEARRKYLSTNCMGSIYFNELFTKPYGFEKSTNRIKVTSKINGVAAEWALGAMLDFLSLSFTGDSSHCSLTRR
;
A
#
# COMPACT_ATOMS: atom_id res chain seq x y z
N MET A 1 -37.18 -16.53 16.09
CA MET A 1 -36.34 -15.35 16.40
C MET A 1 -34.94 -15.89 16.55
N LEU A 2 -34.15 -15.88 15.48
CA LEU A 2 -32.78 -16.44 15.50
C LEU A 2 -31.85 -15.39 16.10
N ASP A 3 -31.37 -15.70 17.29
CA ASP A 3 -30.48 -14.88 18.10
C ASP A 3 -29.04 -15.10 17.62
N VAL A 4 -28.60 -14.30 16.64
CA VAL A 4 -27.20 -14.35 16.16
C VAL A 4 -26.35 -13.53 17.14
N LYS A 5 -25.60 -14.23 17.99
CA LYS A 5 -24.49 -13.69 18.76
C LYS A 5 -23.30 -13.52 17.82
N SER A 6 -23.03 -12.31 17.35
CA SER A 6 -21.77 -12.02 16.64
C SER A 6 -21.24 -10.65 17.07
N SER A 7 -20.07 -10.64 17.69
CA SER A 7 -19.25 -9.47 18.01
C SER A 7 -18.72 -8.84 16.72
N GLN A 8 -18.98 -7.54 16.48
CA GLN A 8 -18.34 -6.83 15.37
C GLN A 8 -16.89 -6.48 15.74
N GLN A 9 -15.96 -6.80 14.85
CA GLN A 9 -14.54 -6.46 14.99
C GLN A 9 -14.23 -5.20 14.15
N GLN A 10 -13.54 -4.22 14.73
CA GLN A 10 -13.10 -2.97 14.13
C GLN A 10 -11.58 -2.96 14.05
N HIS A 11 -11.05 -2.34 12.99
CA HIS A 11 -9.69 -2.52 12.56
C HIS A 11 -8.98 -1.17 12.31
N LEU A 12 -7.77 -1.01 12.84
CA LEU A 12 -6.95 0.20 12.70
C LEU A 12 -5.75 0.01 11.74
N LEU A 13 -5.42 1.12 11.07
CA LEU A 13 -4.55 1.23 9.88
C LEU A 13 -3.02 1.22 10.17
N PRO A 14 -2.16 1.15 9.14
CA PRO A 14 -0.69 1.13 9.25
C PRO A 14 -0.07 2.20 10.15
N GLY A 15 -0.71 3.37 10.31
CA GLY A 15 -0.22 4.43 11.19
C GLY A 15 -0.07 4.01 12.65
N PHE A 16 -0.94 3.12 13.15
CA PHE A 16 -0.82 2.56 14.50
C PHE A 16 0.35 1.57 14.63
N ARG A 17 0.76 0.92 13.53
CA ARG A 17 1.92 0.01 13.52
C ARG A 17 3.24 0.75 13.68
N LEU A 18 3.27 2.03 13.30
CA LEU A 18 4.44 2.91 13.45
C LEU A 18 4.52 3.55 14.85
N LEU A 19 3.48 3.41 15.67
CA LEU A 19 3.50 3.88 17.06
C LEU A 19 4.26 2.90 17.95
N GLY A 20 4.88 3.43 19.02
CA GLY A 20 5.39 2.58 20.09
C GLY A 20 4.25 1.78 20.74
N VAL A 21 4.56 0.56 21.21
CA VAL A 21 3.59 -0.40 21.78
C VAL A 21 2.68 0.25 22.84
N SER A 22 3.25 1.09 23.70
CA SER A 22 2.49 1.79 24.74
C SER A 22 1.47 2.77 24.16
N SER A 23 1.88 3.62 23.21
CA SER A 23 1.00 4.61 22.57
C SER A 23 -0.08 3.94 21.70
N ALA A 24 0.27 2.87 20.99
CA ALA A 24 -0.70 2.07 20.25
C ALA A 24 -1.74 1.50 21.22
N ARG A 25 -1.31 0.88 22.33
CA ARG A 25 -2.20 0.30 23.33
C ARG A 25 -3.12 1.34 23.98
N GLU A 26 -2.60 2.49 24.35
CA GLU A 26 -3.38 3.59 24.93
C GLU A 26 -4.46 4.07 23.94
N GLY A 27 -4.07 4.35 22.70
CA GLY A 27 -5.03 4.73 21.66
C GLY A 27 -6.09 3.65 21.38
N MET A 28 -5.71 2.37 21.40
CA MET A 28 -6.67 1.26 21.28
C MET A 28 -7.66 1.23 22.44
N GLN A 29 -7.20 1.48 23.67
CA GLN A 29 -8.05 1.50 24.86
C GLN A 29 -9.07 2.65 24.80
N ASP A 30 -8.65 3.83 24.35
CA ASP A 30 -9.55 4.97 24.16
C ASP A 30 -10.64 4.66 23.12
N VAL A 31 -10.24 4.04 22.00
CA VAL A 31 -11.19 3.59 20.96
C VAL A 31 -12.19 2.59 21.52
N GLU A 32 -11.73 1.56 22.24
CA GLU A 32 -12.63 0.57 22.84
C GLU A 32 -13.60 1.17 23.84
N GLN A 33 -13.14 2.11 24.69
CA GLN A 33 -14.00 2.78 25.67
C GLN A 33 -15.15 3.53 24.99
N ILE A 34 -14.87 4.21 23.87
CA ILE A 34 -15.89 4.93 23.10
C ILE A 34 -16.89 3.93 22.47
N LEU A 35 -16.40 2.86 21.87
CA LEU A 35 -17.22 1.88 21.15
C LEU A 35 -18.10 1.01 22.07
N LEU A 36 -17.65 0.78 23.30
CA LEU A 36 -18.41 0.08 24.35
C LEU A 36 -19.51 0.96 24.96
N ASN A 37 -19.41 2.28 24.84
CA ASN A 37 -20.39 3.20 25.41
C ASN A 37 -21.65 3.28 24.54
N SER A 38 -22.69 2.53 24.90
CA SER A 38 -23.96 2.49 24.16
C SER A 38 -24.70 3.83 24.06
N SER A 39 -24.36 4.81 24.92
CA SER A 39 -24.91 6.17 24.84
C SER A 39 -24.25 7.01 23.74
N VAL A 40 -23.07 6.61 23.27
CA VAL A 40 -22.30 7.29 22.20
C VAL A 40 -22.33 6.46 20.92
N HIS A 41 -22.22 5.14 21.03
CA HIS A 41 -22.16 4.19 19.92
C HIS A 41 -23.28 3.14 20.05
N PRO A 42 -24.37 3.28 19.27
CA PRO A 42 -25.56 2.42 19.42
C PRO A 42 -25.41 1.04 18.77
N PHE A 43 -24.32 0.77 18.05
CA PHE A 43 -24.09 -0.52 17.39
C PHE A 43 -23.50 -1.55 18.35
N ARG A 44 -23.73 -2.84 18.07
CA ARG A 44 -23.19 -3.93 18.88
C ARG A 44 -21.67 -3.96 18.77
N PHE A 45 -21.00 -3.75 19.89
CA PHE A 45 -19.55 -3.88 20.02
C PHE A 45 -19.23 -4.79 21.21
N SER A 46 -18.14 -5.55 21.12
CA SER A 46 -17.68 -6.43 22.20
C SER A 46 -16.27 -6.01 22.60
N ALA A 47 -15.93 -6.14 23.88
CA ALA A 47 -14.57 -5.88 24.34
C ALA A 47 -13.58 -6.81 23.63
N GLY A 48 -12.41 -6.30 23.22
CA GLY A 48 -11.50 -7.00 22.32
C GLY A 48 -11.96 -6.99 20.85
N GLY A 49 -13.07 -6.31 20.56
CA GLY A 49 -13.57 -6.10 19.22
C GLY A 49 -12.78 -5.07 18.43
N ALA A 50 -11.80 -4.35 19.00
CA ALA A 50 -10.92 -3.48 18.24
C ALA A 50 -9.52 -4.08 18.14
N SER A 51 -8.92 -4.08 16.96
CA SER A 51 -7.55 -4.58 16.75
C SER A 51 -6.80 -3.78 15.69
N VAL A 52 -5.47 -3.83 15.73
CA VAL A 52 -4.64 -3.31 14.65
C VAL A 52 -4.47 -4.42 13.63
N LEU A 53 -4.84 -4.17 12.38
CA LEU A 53 -4.60 -5.15 11.31
C LEU A 53 -3.12 -5.32 11.09
N SER A 54 -2.66 -6.53 10.77
CA SER A 54 -1.38 -6.73 10.10
C SER A 54 -1.43 -6.21 8.66
N GLY A 55 -0.26 -5.95 8.07
CA GLY A 55 -0.20 -5.48 6.67
C GLY A 55 -0.63 -6.55 5.68
N GLU A 56 -0.42 -7.81 6.03
CA GLU A 56 -0.81 -8.98 5.26
C GLU A 56 -2.34 -9.15 5.30
N GLU A 57 -2.98 -9.00 6.47
CA GLU A 57 -4.45 -9.00 6.54
C GLU A 57 -5.07 -7.88 5.71
N GLU A 58 -4.52 -6.66 5.79
CA GLU A 58 -4.96 -5.52 4.99
C GLU A 58 -4.92 -5.85 3.48
N ALA A 59 -3.82 -6.46 3.02
CA ALA A 59 -3.65 -6.86 1.63
C ALA A 59 -4.59 -8.02 1.21
N ALA A 60 -4.75 -9.02 2.06
CA ALA A 60 -5.65 -10.15 1.81
C ALA A 60 -7.11 -9.68 1.75
N TYR A 61 -7.53 -8.78 2.65
CA TYR A 61 -8.86 -8.20 2.61
C TYR A 61 -9.06 -7.31 1.38
N ALA A 62 -8.07 -6.52 0.97
CA ALA A 62 -8.15 -5.78 -0.29
C ALA A 62 -8.31 -6.72 -1.50
N TRP A 63 -7.61 -7.87 -1.51
CA TRP A 63 -7.78 -8.92 -2.52
C TRP A 63 -9.18 -9.52 -2.51
N ILE A 64 -9.75 -9.82 -1.33
CA ILE A 64 -11.14 -10.30 -1.20
C ILE A 64 -12.11 -9.27 -1.77
N ALA A 65 -11.98 -8.01 -1.38
CA ALA A 65 -12.84 -6.93 -1.84
C ALA A 65 -12.83 -6.81 -3.38
N ALA A 66 -11.65 -6.79 -3.98
CA ALA A 66 -11.51 -6.64 -5.42
C ALA A 66 -12.10 -7.84 -6.19
N ASN A 67 -11.75 -9.07 -5.79
CA ASN A 67 -12.27 -10.27 -6.43
C ASN A 67 -13.79 -10.43 -6.22
N TYR A 68 -14.31 -10.02 -5.07
CA TYR A 68 -15.76 -9.96 -4.83
C TYR A 68 -16.46 -8.99 -5.77
N LEU A 69 -15.95 -7.76 -5.88
CA LEU A 69 -16.53 -6.73 -6.75
C LEU A 69 -16.46 -7.10 -8.24
N LEU A 70 -15.48 -7.92 -8.64
CA LEU A 70 -15.37 -8.52 -9.98
C LEU A 70 -16.23 -9.78 -10.17
N GLY A 71 -16.95 -10.21 -9.14
CA GLY A 71 -17.82 -11.38 -9.20
C GLY A 71 -17.07 -12.72 -9.22
N PHE A 72 -15.79 -12.76 -8.86
CA PHE A 72 -14.97 -13.98 -8.85
C PHE A 72 -15.58 -15.09 -7.98
N PHE A 73 -16.16 -14.72 -6.83
CA PHE A 73 -16.76 -15.66 -5.89
C PHE A 73 -18.21 -16.08 -6.23
N THR A 74 -18.83 -15.54 -7.28
CA THR A 74 -20.25 -15.78 -7.59
C THR A 74 -20.52 -17.14 -8.21
N VAL A 75 -19.53 -17.73 -8.88
CA VAL A 75 -19.57 -19.05 -9.51
C VAL A 75 -18.22 -19.73 -9.34
N PRO A 76 -18.14 -21.08 -9.39
CA PRO A 76 -16.84 -21.76 -9.38
C PRO A 76 -15.98 -21.32 -10.57
N ARG A 77 -14.84 -20.69 -10.29
CA ARG A 77 -13.86 -20.23 -11.28
C ARG A 77 -12.48 -20.83 -11.00
N PRO A 78 -11.64 -21.08 -12.01
CA PRO A 78 -10.24 -21.45 -11.77
C PRO A 78 -9.52 -20.29 -11.06
N ASP A 79 -8.51 -20.61 -10.26
CA ASP A 79 -7.75 -19.58 -9.53
C ASP A 79 -7.05 -18.59 -10.48
N SER A 80 -6.78 -19.00 -11.72
CA SER A 80 -6.25 -18.14 -12.78
C SER A 80 -7.17 -16.99 -13.21
N ASP A 81 -8.46 -17.04 -12.88
CA ASP A 81 -9.42 -15.95 -13.13
C ASP A 81 -9.35 -14.86 -12.04
N SER A 82 -8.62 -15.10 -10.95
CA SER A 82 -8.44 -14.12 -9.88
C SER A 82 -7.52 -12.98 -10.32
N VAL A 83 -7.76 -11.79 -9.77
CA VAL A 83 -6.85 -10.64 -9.91
C VAL A 83 -5.99 -10.48 -8.67
N GLY A 84 -4.80 -9.92 -8.85
CA GLY A 84 -3.95 -9.44 -7.76
C GLY A 84 -4.25 -8.00 -7.36
N ILE A 85 -3.76 -7.60 -6.19
CA ILE A 85 -3.84 -6.23 -5.67
C ILE A 85 -2.43 -5.69 -5.40
N LEU A 86 -2.25 -4.41 -5.71
CA LEU A 86 -1.09 -3.60 -5.36
C LEU A 86 -1.61 -2.39 -4.59
N GLU A 87 -1.25 -2.26 -3.32
CA GLU A 87 -1.67 -1.14 -2.50
C GLU A 87 -0.49 -0.30 -2.07
N MET A 88 -0.64 1.03 -2.17
CA MET A 88 0.34 1.99 -1.69
C MET A 88 -0.30 2.91 -0.66
N GLY A 89 -0.04 2.63 0.61
CA GLY A 89 -0.42 3.48 1.73
C GLY A 89 0.62 4.56 2.04
N GLY A 90 0.37 5.29 3.12
CA GLY A 90 1.35 6.23 3.67
C GLY A 90 2.53 5.53 4.33
N GLY A 91 2.26 4.47 5.09
CA GLY A 91 3.25 3.76 5.92
C GLY A 91 3.81 2.48 5.30
N SER A 92 3.06 1.82 4.42
CA SER A 92 3.44 0.54 3.80
C SER A 92 3.00 0.46 2.34
N THR A 93 3.57 -0.50 1.61
CA THR A 93 3.02 -0.99 0.35
C THR A 93 2.79 -2.49 0.45
N GLN A 94 1.80 -2.98 -0.26
CA GLN A 94 1.36 -4.36 -0.19
C GLN A 94 1.17 -4.95 -1.59
N ILE A 95 1.37 -6.26 -1.69
CA ILE A 95 1.06 -7.06 -2.86
C ILE A 95 0.36 -8.35 -2.40
N ALA A 96 -0.76 -8.70 -3.05
CA ALA A 96 -1.50 -9.92 -2.77
C ALA A 96 -2.07 -10.53 -4.05
N PHE A 97 -1.81 -11.81 -4.30
CA PHE A 97 -2.34 -12.53 -5.47
C PHE A 97 -2.27 -14.05 -5.29
N ILE A 98 -3.03 -14.81 -6.07
CA ILE A 98 -2.83 -16.26 -6.17
C ILE A 98 -1.76 -16.52 -7.24
N PRO A 99 -0.58 -17.07 -6.89
CA PRO A 99 0.45 -17.36 -7.88
C PRO A 99 0.07 -18.53 -8.77
N ARG A 100 0.68 -18.60 -9.95
CA ARG A 100 0.49 -19.70 -10.90
C ARG A 100 1.25 -20.96 -10.50
N ASP A 101 2.42 -20.77 -9.91
CA ASP A 101 3.26 -21.84 -9.38
C ASP A 101 2.98 -22.07 -7.89
N PRO A 102 3.22 -23.28 -7.37
CA PRO A 102 3.08 -23.57 -5.95
C PRO A 102 3.91 -22.64 -5.07
N LEU A 103 3.32 -22.18 -3.97
CA LEU A 103 4.00 -21.33 -2.98
C LEU A 103 5.05 -22.11 -2.20
N MET A 104 6.19 -21.47 -2.01
CA MET A 104 7.30 -21.99 -1.20
C MET A 104 7.48 -21.24 0.13
N ALA A 105 6.93 -20.02 0.23
CA ALA A 105 6.90 -19.19 1.43
C ALA A 105 5.83 -18.10 1.25
N GLU A 106 5.56 -17.34 2.32
CA GLU A 106 4.62 -16.20 2.31
C GLU A 106 3.19 -16.59 1.90
N GLU A 107 2.79 -17.83 2.25
CA GLU A 107 1.43 -18.31 2.03
C GLU A 107 0.48 -17.71 3.07
N PHE A 108 -0.58 -17.10 2.56
CA PHE A 108 -1.70 -16.60 3.36
C PHE A 108 -2.99 -17.27 2.89
N GLN A 109 -3.64 -18.00 3.80
CA GLN A 109 -4.84 -18.76 3.47
C GLN A 109 -6.10 -17.95 3.71
N VAL A 110 -6.94 -17.88 2.68
CA VAL A 110 -8.26 -17.22 2.72
C VAL A 110 -9.35 -18.27 2.47
N ILE A 111 -10.45 -18.22 3.23
CA ILE A 111 -11.59 -19.14 3.05
C ILE A 111 -12.83 -18.32 2.70
N MET A 112 -13.22 -18.35 1.42
CA MET A 112 -14.38 -17.62 0.92
C MET A 112 -15.39 -18.58 0.30
N GLY A 113 -16.63 -18.55 0.79
CA GLY A 113 -17.71 -19.40 0.26
C GLY A 113 -17.42 -20.90 0.39
N GLY A 114 -16.73 -21.32 1.47
CA GLY A 114 -16.35 -22.71 1.72
C GLY A 114 -15.18 -23.25 0.89
N ARG A 115 -14.56 -22.42 0.02
CA ARG A 115 -13.34 -22.77 -0.72
C ARG A 115 -12.12 -22.08 -0.12
N ARG A 116 -11.01 -22.82 -0.03
CA ARG A 116 -9.70 -22.33 0.39
C ARG A 116 -8.94 -21.77 -0.82
N TYR A 117 -8.36 -20.59 -0.65
CA TYR A 117 -7.47 -19.92 -1.60
C TYR A 117 -6.12 -19.70 -0.92
N SER A 118 -5.03 -20.01 -1.63
CA SER A 118 -3.66 -19.88 -1.13
C SER A 118 -3.02 -18.69 -1.83
N LEU A 119 -2.96 -17.55 -1.14
CA LEU A 119 -2.43 -16.31 -1.69
C LEU A 119 -0.95 -16.19 -1.33
N TYR A 120 -0.17 -15.62 -2.25
CA TYR A 120 1.02 -14.88 -1.87
C TYR A 120 0.58 -13.54 -1.29
N VAL A 121 1.04 -13.21 -0.08
CA VAL A 121 0.77 -11.91 0.52
C VAL A 121 2.02 -11.36 1.17
N GLN A 122 2.37 -10.12 0.83
CA GLN A 122 3.49 -9.43 1.44
C GLN A 122 3.15 -7.97 1.76
N SER A 123 3.50 -7.55 2.97
CA SER A 123 3.51 -6.14 3.36
C SER A 123 4.94 -5.64 3.56
N TYR A 124 5.26 -4.49 2.99
CA TYR A 124 6.52 -3.80 3.19
C TYR A 124 6.28 -2.58 4.07
N LEU A 125 6.40 -2.76 5.39
CA LEU A 125 6.28 -1.67 6.36
C LEU A 125 7.45 -0.69 6.20
N GLU A 126 7.18 0.61 6.34
CA GLU A 126 8.10 1.73 6.07
C GLU A 126 8.44 1.97 4.59
N PHE A 127 7.82 1.22 3.67
CA PHE A 127 7.93 1.42 2.22
C PHE A 127 6.73 2.15 1.61
N GLY A 128 5.81 2.64 2.46
CA GLY A 128 4.74 3.53 2.01
C GLY A 128 5.26 4.88 1.54
N LEU A 129 4.42 5.60 0.79
CA LEU A 129 4.83 6.84 0.12
C LEU A 129 5.28 7.93 1.11
N ASN A 130 4.65 8.04 2.27
CA ASN A 130 5.05 9.02 3.28
C ASN A 130 6.31 8.58 4.04
N SER A 131 6.44 7.30 4.36
CA SER A 131 7.62 6.76 5.05
C SER A 131 8.88 6.91 4.21
N ILE A 132 8.84 6.56 2.92
CA ILE A 132 9.98 6.76 2.01
C ILE A 132 10.31 8.24 1.86
N ARG A 133 9.29 9.10 1.72
CA ARG A 133 9.50 10.56 1.68
C ARG A 133 10.21 11.06 2.94
N GLN A 134 9.74 10.67 4.13
CA GLN A 134 10.32 11.09 5.40
C GLN A 134 11.76 10.60 5.55
N ARG A 135 12.03 9.32 5.29
CA ARG A 135 13.39 8.76 5.34
C ARG A 135 14.37 9.45 4.39
N LEU A 136 13.89 9.82 3.19
CA LEU A 136 14.70 10.57 2.22
C LEU A 136 14.95 12.01 2.71
N GLU A 137 13.91 12.71 3.19
CA GLU A 137 14.03 14.06 3.76
C GLU A 137 15.01 14.07 4.94
N GLU A 138 14.91 13.11 5.86
CA GLU A 138 15.81 12.94 7.01
C GLU A 138 17.26 12.66 6.58
N ALA A 139 17.46 11.73 5.65
CA ALA A 139 18.79 11.39 5.15
C ALA A 139 19.49 12.60 4.51
N LEU A 140 18.76 13.42 3.75
CA LEU A 140 19.29 14.64 3.14
C LEU A 140 19.68 15.70 4.19
N VAL A 141 18.87 15.89 5.23
CA VAL A 141 19.18 16.84 6.31
C VAL A 141 20.39 16.35 7.13
N ASN A 142 20.41 15.07 7.48
CA ASN A 142 21.50 14.48 8.25
C ASN A 142 22.83 14.51 7.48
N ALA A 143 22.81 14.31 6.16
CA ALA A 143 23.99 14.43 5.31
C ALA A 143 24.60 15.85 5.29
N GLN A 144 23.81 16.87 5.64
CA GLN A 144 24.26 18.26 5.79
C GLN A 144 24.58 18.62 7.25
N ASN A 145 24.75 17.63 8.13
CA ASN A 145 25.04 17.79 9.56
C ASN A 145 24.05 18.71 10.30
N CYS A 146 22.76 18.64 9.93
CA CYS A 146 21.71 19.47 10.53
C CYS A 146 22.00 20.99 10.44
N GLY A 147 22.69 21.45 9.39
CA GLY A 147 22.95 22.88 9.20
C GLY A 147 21.64 23.67 9.00
N PRO A 148 21.54 24.92 9.49
CA PRO A 148 20.35 25.78 9.30
C PRO A 148 20.19 26.26 7.85
N THR A 149 21.15 25.96 6.97
CA THR A 149 21.09 26.27 5.54
C THR A 149 20.08 25.35 4.86
N GLY A 150 19.25 25.91 3.97
CA GLY A 150 18.25 25.10 3.26
C GLY A 150 18.86 23.97 2.42
N VAL A 151 18.18 22.82 2.41
CA VAL A 151 18.64 21.57 1.77
C VAL A 151 17.87 21.35 0.48
N TYR A 152 18.58 21.03 -0.61
CA TYR A 152 17.94 20.71 -1.88
C TYR A 152 17.36 19.29 -1.87
N GLN A 153 16.09 19.19 -2.25
CA GLN A 153 15.32 17.95 -2.35
C GLN A 153 15.07 17.66 -3.86
N PRO A 154 15.67 16.59 -4.43
CA PRO A 154 15.59 16.29 -5.87
C PRO A 154 14.25 15.78 -6.38
N CYS A 155 13.47 15.12 -5.52
CA CYS A 155 12.13 14.62 -5.76
C CYS A 155 11.00 15.65 -5.60
N MET A 156 11.29 16.86 -5.10
CA MET A 156 10.32 17.96 -5.04
C MET A 156 10.39 18.82 -6.30
N LEU A 157 9.24 19.36 -6.73
CA LEU A 157 9.17 20.28 -7.87
C LEU A 157 10.00 21.54 -7.62
N ARG A 158 10.49 22.17 -8.69
CA ARG A 158 11.26 23.42 -8.56
C ARG A 158 10.40 24.51 -7.92
N GLY A 159 11.02 25.34 -7.08
CA GLY A 159 10.34 26.42 -6.39
C GLY A 159 9.46 25.98 -5.21
N ASP A 160 9.21 24.68 -5.04
CA ASP A 160 8.52 24.17 -3.85
C ASP A 160 9.43 24.23 -2.64
N THR A 161 8.85 24.57 -1.49
CA THR A 161 9.61 24.68 -0.23
C THR A 161 8.79 24.17 0.94
N LYS A 162 9.48 23.57 1.90
CA LYS A 162 8.84 23.00 3.08
C LYS A 162 9.78 23.08 4.28
N ASN A 163 9.29 23.58 5.40
CA ASN A 163 10.00 23.51 6.67
C ASN A 163 9.78 22.13 7.30
N ILE A 164 10.85 21.51 7.79
CA ILE A 164 10.82 20.25 8.53
C ILE A 164 11.69 20.32 9.77
N ASP A 165 11.26 19.63 10.82
CA ASP A 165 11.95 19.53 12.10
C ASP A 165 12.50 18.11 12.26
N VAL A 166 13.68 17.85 11.68
CA VAL A 166 14.37 16.55 11.76
C VAL A 166 15.33 16.53 12.95
N CYS A 167 16.03 17.63 13.18
CA CYS A 167 17.05 17.73 14.22
C CYS A 167 16.52 18.53 15.42
N PRO A 168 16.91 18.21 16.67
CA PRO A 168 16.41 18.90 17.85
C PRO A 168 16.64 20.41 17.78
N ASN A 169 15.57 21.19 17.93
CA ASN A 169 15.58 22.66 17.91
C ASN A 169 16.10 23.29 16.60
N ILE A 170 16.11 22.55 15.48
CA ILE A 170 16.55 23.06 14.18
C ILE A 170 15.45 22.79 13.15
N THR A 171 14.83 23.88 12.69
CA THR A 171 13.93 23.85 11.54
C THR A 171 14.74 24.03 10.25
N THR A 172 14.67 23.05 9.37
CA THR A 172 15.37 23.06 8.08
C THR A 172 14.41 23.37 6.94
N LEU A 173 14.80 24.29 6.06
CA LEU A 173 14.05 24.60 4.84
C LEU A 173 14.46 23.65 3.71
N LEU A 174 13.57 22.73 3.31
CA LEU A 174 13.69 21.98 2.07
C LEU A 174 13.39 22.88 0.88
N LYS A 175 14.18 22.72 -0.20
CA LYS A 175 14.02 23.42 -1.48
C LYS A 175 13.97 22.42 -2.61
N GLY A 176 12.86 22.37 -3.35
CA GLY A 176 12.73 21.48 -4.48
C GLY A 176 13.63 21.86 -5.64
N SER A 177 14.38 20.89 -6.15
CA SER A 177 15.30 21.07 -7.28
C SER A 177 14.82 20.44 -8.58
N GLY A 178 13.75 19.63 -8.55
CA GLY A 178 13.16 19.01 -9.73
C GLY A 178 14.15 18.19 -10.55
N ASN A 179 14.93 17.34 -9.89
CA ASN A 179 15.97 16.50 -10.49
C ASN A 179 15.55 15.02 -10.42
N PRO A 180 14.84 14.51 -11.44
CA PRO A 180 14.28 13.17 -11.39
C PRO A 180 15.34 12.07 -11.43
N GLU A 181 16.48 12.28 -12.08
CA GLU A 181 17.58 11.29 -12.14
C GLU A 181 18.23 11.11 -10.75
N MET A 182 18.46 12.21 -10.03
CA MET A 182 18.95 12.15 -8.65
C MET A 182 17.89 11.59 -7.70
N CYS A 183 16.63 11.97 -7.88
CA CYS A 183 15.52 11.41 -7.10
C CYS A 183 15.44 9.89 -7.25
N ARG A 184 15.47 9.39 -8.49
CA ARG A 184 15.49 7.95 -8.78
C ARG A 184 16.65 7.24 -8.10
N SER A 185 17.85 7.81 -8.19
CA SER A 185 19.05 7.21 -7.59
C SER A 185 18.93 7.08 -6.07
N LEU A 186 18.32 8.05 -5.40
CA LEU A 186 18.04 7.97 -3.96
C LEU A 186 17.00 6.90 -3.65
N LEU A 187 15.89 6.87 -4.39
CA LEU A 187 14.80 5.91 -4.20
C LEU A 187 15.24 4.46 -4.45
N ASP A 188 16.05 4.24 -5.49
CA ASP A 188 16.60 2.92 -5.84
C ASP A 188 17.36 2.26 -4.68
N SER A 189 18.04 3.06 -3.85
CA SER A 189 18.79 2.54 -2.71
C SER A 189 17.89 1.94 -1.62
N TYR A 190 16.65 2.42 -1.49
CA TYR A 190 15.71 1.94 -0.50
C TYR A 190 15.07 0.61 -0.91
N ILE A 191 14.75 0.44 -2.20
CA ILE A 191 14.01 -0.72 -2.72
C ILE A 191 14.86 -1.76 -3.44
N ALA A 192 16.18 -1.71 -3.25
CA ALA A 192 17.09 -2.64 -3.89
C ALA A 192 16.79 -4.10 -3.48
N THR A 193 16.74 -4.98 -4.48
CA THR A 193 16.77 -6.43 -4.28
C THR A 193 18.14 -6.85 -3.74
N ALA A 194 18.16 -7.75 -2.78
CA ALA A 194 19.39 -8.29 -2.25
C ALA A 194 20.13 -9.09 -3.35
N PRO A 195 21.47 -9.13 -3.33
CA PRO A 195 22.23 -9.98 -4.24
C PRO A 195 21.78 -11.45 -4.14
N ALA A 196 21.90 -12.22 -5.23
CA ALA A 196 21.50 -13.64 -5.29
C ALA A 196 22.06 -14.47 -4.11
N SER A 197 23.29 -14.18 -3.66
CA SER A 197 23.90 -14.82 -2.49
C SER A 197 23.14 -14.64 -1.16
N LYS A 198 22.21 -13.68 -1.09
CA LYS A 198 21.35 -13.37 0.07
C LYS A 198 19.86 -13.61 -0.23
N CYS A 199 19.52 -14.06 -1.44
CA CYS A 199 18.17 -14.45 -1.81
C CYS A 199 18.06 -15.97 -1.72
N TYR A 200 17.77 -16.49 -0.53
CA TYR A 200 17.75 -17.93 -0.29
C TYR A 200 16.60 -18.66 -1.00
N LEU A 201 15.51 -17.94 -1.28
CA LEU A 201 14.36 -18.42 -2.03
C LEU A 201 14.09 -17.44 -3.16
N GLU A 202 14.48 -17.82 -4.37
CA GLU A 202 14.33 -17.00 -5.57
C GLU A 202 12.95 -17.16 -6.22
N PRO A 203 12.41 -16.10 -6.87
CA PRO A 203 12.97 -14.75 -6.96
C PRO A 203 12.71 -13.91 -5.69
N CYS A 204 13.55 -12.90 -5.44
CA CYS A 204 13.33 -11.92 -4.36
C CYS A 204 12.88 -10.56 -4.91
N ALA A 205 12.03 -9.89 -4.14
CA ALA A 205 11.58 -8.53 -4.38
C ALA A 205 12.43 -7.50 -3.62
N ILE A 206 11.88 -6.77 -2.65
CA ILE A 206 12.65 -5.80 -1.86
C ILE A 206 13.53 -6.55 -0.86
N GLY A 207 14.83 -6.28 -0.85
CA GLY A 207 15.78 -7.01 -0.03
C GLY A 207 15.78 -8.50 -0.38
N SER A 208 15.67 -9.37 0.62
CA SER A 208 15.71 -10.83 0.47
C SER A 208 14.33 -11.48 0.59
N VAL A 209 13.25 -10.71 0.40
CA VAL A 209 11.87 -11.21 0.53
C VAL A 209 11.50 -11.97 -0.74
N PHE A 210 11.16 -13.25 -0.60
CA PHE A 210 10.67 -14.07 -1.71
C PHE A 210 9.41 -13.48 -2.32
N GLN A 211 9.32 -13.47 -3.65
CA GLN A 211 8.12 -13.11 -4.39
C GLN A 211 7.97 -14.01 -5.62
N PRO A 212 6.84 -14.72 -5.78
CA PRO A 212 6.54 -15.47 -7.01
C PRO A 212 6.45 -14.57 -8.24
N SER A 213 6.51 -15.19 -9.43
CA SER A 213 6.29 -14.48 -10.69
C SER A 213 4.90 -13.84 -10.74
N VAL A 214 4.85 -12.59 -11.22
CA VAL A 214 3.61 -11.83 -11.47
C VAL A 214 3.11 -12.03 -12.91
N GLU A 215 3.80 -12.84 -13.72
CA GLU A 215 3.54 -13.00 -15.15
C GLU A 215 2.13 -13.55 -15.42
N GLY A 216 1.41 -12.86 -16.30
CA GLY A 216 0.10 -13.28 -16.77
C GLY A 216 -1.04 -13.12 -15.75
N ILE A 217 -0.80 -12.40 -14.65
CA ILE A 217 -1.84 -12.07 -13.66
C ILE A 217 -2.25 -10.62 -13.86
N ASP A 218 -3.56 -10.36 -13.80
CA ASP A 218 -4.09 -8.99 -13.84
C ASP A 218 -4.08 -8.39 -12.43
N PHE A 219 -3.58 -7.17 -12.28
CA PHE A 219 -3.45 -6.49 -11.00
C PHE A 219 -4.26 -5.19 -10.96
N TYR A 220 -4.79 -4.88 -9.79
CA TYR A 220 -5.40 -3.59 -9.48
C TYR A 220 -4.50 -2.81 -8.51
N ALA A 221 -3.96 -1.69 -8.99
CA ALA A 221 -3.14 -0.75 -8.22
C ALA A 221 -4.01 0.38 -7.65
N MET A 222 -3.94 0.57 -6.34
CA MET A 222 -4.90 1.39 -5.58
C MET A 222 -4.22 2.39 -4.64
N SER A 223 -5.03 3.20 -3.97
CA SER A 223 -4.58 4.19 -2.98
C SER A 223 -3.59 5.19 -3.61
N ALA A 224 -2.39 5.39 -3.05
CA ALA A 224 -1.48 6.40 -3.57
C ALA A 224 -0.98 6.14 -5.00
N PHE A 225 -1.03 4.89 -5.49
CA PHE A 225 -0.78 4.59 -6.90
C PHE A 225 -1.70 5.41 -7.81
N THR A 226 -2.99 5.44 -7.50
CA THR A 226 -4.01 6.16 -8.28
C THR A 226 -3.66 7.64 -8.44
N TYR A 227 -3.53 8.36 -7.33
CA TYR A 227 -3.38 9.81 -7.38
C TYR A 227 -2.07 10.26 -8.05
N SER A 228 -0.94 9.59 -7.80
CA SER A 228 0.34 10.01 -8.38
C SER A 228 0.45 9.63 -9.86
N LEU A 229 -0.05 8.45 -10.26
CA LEU A 229 0.00 8.00 -11.67
C LEU A 229 -0.96 8.81 -12.55
N GLU A 230 -2.15 9.15 -12.05
CA GLU A 230 -3.07 10.06 -12.74
C GLU A 230 -2.48 11.47 -12.87
N THR A 231 -1.82 11.98 -11.82
CA THR A 231 -1.21 13.32 -11.84
C THR A 231 -0.18 13.50 -12.95
N VAL A 232 0.62 12.47 -13.23
CA VAL A 232 1.62 12.50 -14.30
C VAL A 232 1.05 12.04 -15.65
N GLY A 233 -0.23 11.69 -15.72
CA GLY A 233 -0.89 11.25 -16.94
C GLY A 233 -0.43 9.88 -17.43
N ALA A 234 -0.04 8.97 -16.52
CA ALA A 234 0.43 7.62 -16.84
C ALA A 234 -0.70 6.56 -16.86
N VAL A 235 -1.96 6.97 -16.87
CA VAL A 235 -3.12 6.07 -16.97
C VAL A 235 -3.82 6.32 -18.32
N ARG A 236 -4.00 5.25 -19.11
CA ARG A 236 -4.66 5.18 -20.43
C ARG A 236 -6.05 4.56 -20.29
N ASP A 237 -6.93 4.84 -21.26
CA ASP A 237 -8.23 4.14 -21.44
C ASP A 237 -8.96 3.89 -20.11
N ASP A 238 -9.17 5.00 -19.40
CA ASP A 238 -9.82 5.17 -18.09
C ASP A 238 -9.19 4.44 -16.88
N THR A 239 -8.37 3.39 -17.04
CA THR A 239 -7.74 2.69 -15.90
C THR A 239 -6.41 1.99 -16.17
N THR A 240 -5.95 1.84 -17.41
CA THR A 240 -4.77 0.99 -17.71
C THR A 240 -3.47 1.74 -17.50
N LEU A 241 -2.53 1.19 -16.73
CA LEU A 241 -1.20 1.79 -16.56
C LEU A 241 -0.40 1.80 -17.88
N ASP A 242 0.21 2.93 -18.19
CA ASP A 242 1.29 3.06 -19.17
C ASP A 242 2.63 2.90 -18.47
N LEU A 243 3.02 1.66 -18.16
CA LEU A 243 4.25 1.39 -17.40
C LEU A 243 5.50 1.69 -18.23
N ASP A 244 5.45 1.48 -19.55
CA ASP A 244 6.56 1.77 -20.46
C ASP A 244 6.83 3.30 -20.54
N GLY A 245 5.76 4.10 -20.65
CA GLY A 245 5.84 5.56 -20.68
C GLY A 245 5.98 6.23 -19.31
N LEU A 246 5.81 5.50 -18.20
CA LEU A 246 5.73 6.06 -16.84
C LEU A 246 6.98 6.87 -16.48
N TRP A 247 8.17 6.35 -16.75
CA TRP A 247 9.42 7.06 -16.43
C TRP A 247 9.52 8.41 -17.14
N THR A 248 9.23 8.46 -18.45
CA THR A 248 9.28 9.71 -19.22
C THR A 248 8.25 10.72 -18.72
N LYS A 249 7.02 10.28 -18.48
CA LYS A 249 5.95 11.14 -17.94
C LYS A 249 6.29 11.68 -16.55
N ALA A 250 6.85 10.84 -15.69
CA ALA A 250 7.32 11.23 -14.36
C ALA A 250 8.46 12.26 -14.44
N GLN A 251 9.46 12.03 -15.30
CA GLN A 251 10.56 12.98 -15.52
C GLN A 251 10.04 14.35 -15.99
N ASP A 252 9.15 14.36 -16.98
CA ASP A 252 8.60 15.59 -17.55
C ASP A 252 7.79 16.37 -16.51
N PHE A 253 7.00 15.67 -15.69
CA PHE A 253 6.25 16.28 -14.60
C PHE A 253 7.18 16.83 -13.51
N CYS A 254 8.17 16.04 -13.07
CA CYS A 254 9.09 16.39 -11.98
C CYS A 254 10.02 17.55 -12.31
N LYS A 255 10.24 17.84 -13.59
CA LYS A 255 11.04 18.99 -14.05
C LYS A 255 10.27 20.31 -14.02
N LYS A 256 8.96 20.31 -13.77
CA LYS A 256 8.15 21.54 -13.72
C LYS A 256 8.45 22.38 -12.48
N ASP A 257 8.13 23.66 -12.60
CA ASP A 257 8.11 24.59 -11.48
C ASP A 257 6.73 24.59 -10.82
N ILE A 258 6.69 24.64 -9.49
CA ILE A 258 5.44 24.62 -8.73
C ILE A 258 4.56 25.84 -9.04
N SER A 259 5.15 26.94 -9.49
CA SER A 259 4.44 28.15 -9.91
C SER A 259 3.59 27.95 -11.18
N GLU A 260 3.87 26.93 -11.99
CA GLU A 260 3.06 26.56 -13.16
C GLU A 260 1.65 26.08 -12.77
N PHE A 261 1.43 25.74 -11.50
CA PHE A 261 0.17 25.22 -10.99
C PHE A 261 -0.53 26.22 -10.07
N PRO A 262 -1.88 26.29 -10.10
CA PRO A 262 -2.66 27.07 -9.14
C PRO A 262 -2.38 26.64 -7.70
N GLU A 263 -2.32 27.60 -6.78
CA GLU A 263 -1.96 27.33 -5.37
C GLU A 263 -2.82 26.24 -4.72
N ALA A 264 -4.13 26.25 -4.98
CA ALA A 264 -5.07 25.26 -4.48
C ALA A 264 -4.75 23.80 -4.89
N ARG A 265 -3.94 23.60 -5.94
CA ARG A 265 -3.54 22.27 -6.43
C ARG A 265 -2.13 21.86 -6.03
N ARG A 266 -1.36 22.73 -5.38
CA ARG A 266 0.08 22.51 -5.12
C ARG A 266 0.38 21.45 -4.05
N LYS A 267 -0.54 21.24 -3.09
CA LYS A 267 -0.33 20.46 -1.86
C LYS A 267 0.31 19.08 -2.07
N TYR A 268 -0.02 18.38 -3.16
CA TYR A 268 0.43 17.00 -3.40
C TYR A 268 1.35 16.84 -4.60
N LEU A 269 1.70 17.92 -5.32
CA LEU A 269 2.42 17.80 -6.58
C LEU A 269 3.84 17.25 -6.40
N SER A 270 4.59 17.75 -5.41
CA SER A 270 5.92 17.21 -5.10
C SER A 270 5.86 15.75 -4.61
N THR A 271 4.85 15.41 -3.81
CA THR A 271 4.63 14.02 -3.37
C THR A 271 4.29 13.12 -4.55
N ASN A 272 3.49 13.60 -5.52
CA ASN A 272 3.13 12.85 -6.72
C ASN A 272 4.28 12.73 -7.71
N CYS A 273 5.13 13.75 -7.82
CA CYS A 273 6.40 13.65 -8.55
C CYS A 273 7.26 12.51 -7.97
N MET A 274 7.57 12.56 -6.67
CA MET A 274 8.32 11.50 -6.00
C MET A 274 7.64 10.13 -6.16
N GLY A 275 6.33 10.07 -5.94
CA GLY A 275 5.54 8.85 -6.04
C GLY A 275 5.60 8.22 -7.42
N SER A 276 5.45 9.00 -8.50
CA SER A 276 5.52 8.49 -9.87
C SER A 276 6.89 7.88 -10.22
N ILE A 277 7.99 8.49 -9.75
CA ILE A 277 9.34 7.93 -9.90
C ILE A 277 9.49 6.66 -9.06
N TYR A 278 9.06 6.72 -7.80
CA TYR A 278 9.12 5.59 -6.88
C TYR A 278 8.37 4.37 -7.42
N PHE A 279 7.16 4.58 -7.96
CA PHE A 279 6.32 3.51 -8.49
C PHE A 279 6.90 2.89 -9.75
N ASN A 280 7.52 3.68 -10.63
CA ASN A 280 8.22 3.15 -11.80
C ASN A 280 9.29 2.13 -11.40
N GLU A 281 10.14 2.49 -10.45
CA GLU A 281 11.20 1.61 -9.97
C GLU A 281 10.63 0.42 -9.19
N LEU A 282 9.64 0.64 -8.34
CA LEU A 282 8.98 -0.42 -7.56
C LEU A 282 8.34 -1.48 -8.46
N PHE A 283 7.58 -1.08 -9.48
CA PHE A 283 6.94 -2.03 -10.40
C PHE A 283 7.95 -2.81 -11.22
N THR A 284 8.95 -2.14 -11.80
CA THR A 284 9.85 -2.75 -12.79
C THR A 284 11.03 -3.50 -12.20
N LYS A 285 11.40 -3.22 -10.94
CA LYS A 285 12.52 -3.87 -10.26
C LYS A 285 12.03 -4.90 -9.24
N PRO A 286 11.72 -4.57 -7.98
CA PRO A 286 11.42 -5.60 -6.99
C PRO A 286 10.09 -6.32 -7.26
N TYR A 287 9.06 -5.65 -7.82
CA TYR A 287 7.82 -6.37 -8.15
C TYR A 287 7.90 -7.17 -9.45
N GLY A 288 8.93 -6.94 -10.28
CA GLY A 288 9.21 -7.78 -11.44
C GLY A 288 8.22 -7.65 -12.60
N PHE A 289 7.49 -6.54 -12.72
CA PHE A 289 6.60 -6.32 -13.86
C PHE A 289 7.40 -5.93 -15.12
N GLU A 290 7.09 -6.59 -16.23
CA GLU A 290 7.59 -6.16 -17.54
C GLU A 290 7.04 -4.79 -17.92
N LYS A 291 7.89 -3.90 -18.45
CA LYS A 291 7.50 -2.55 -18.85
C LYS A 291 6.36 -2.52 -19.87
N SER A 292 6.32 -3.50 -20.77
CA SER A 292 5.29 -3.65 -21.80
C SER A 292 3.95 -4.16 -21.28
N THR A 293 3.82 -4.51 -20.00
CA THR A 293 2.58 -5.05 -19.46
C THR A 293 1.43 -4.06 -19.57
N ASN A 294 0.25 -4.57 -19.94
CA ASN A 294 -1.02 -3.88 -19.91
C ASN A 294 -1.96 -4.45 -18.81
N ARG A 295 -1.42 -5.28 -17.93
CA ARG A 295 -2.17 -6.04 -16.92
C ARG A 295 -2.36 -5.32 -15.59
N ILE A 296 -1.86 -4.09 -15.47
CA ILE A 296 -2.02 -3.27 -14.25
C ILE A 296 -3.09 -2.22 -14.51
N LYS A 297 -4.20 -2.32 -13.76
CA LYS A 297 -5.28 -1.32 -13.74
C LYS A 297 -5.12 -0.45 -12.51
N VAL A 298 -5.07 0.86 -12.71
CA VAL A 298 -4.96 1.88 -11.67
C VAL A 298 -6.37 2.43 -11.41
N THR A 299 -6.87 2.28 -10.20
CA THR A 299 -8.22 2.76 -9.86
C THR A 299 -8.43 2.90 -8.35
N SER A 300 -9.34 3.79 -7.96
CA SER A 300 -9.90 3.84 -6.60
C SER A 300 -11.18 3.02 -6.44
N LYS A 301 -11.79 2.56 -7.56
CA LYS A 301 -13.10 1.91 -7.57
C LYS A 301 -13.16 0.74 -8.56
N ILE A 302 -13.89 -0.30 -8.17
CA ILE A 302 -14.26 -1.41 -9.04
C ILE A 302 -15.79 -1.45 -9.10
N ASN A 303 -16.36 -1.40 -10.30
CA ASN A 303 -17.80 -1.36 -10.53
C ASN A 303 -18.53 -0.27 -9.71
N GLY A 304 -17.89 0.90 -9.57
CA GLY A 304 -18.44 2.06 -8.87
C GLY A 304 -18.27 2.03 -7.34
N VAL A 305 -17.76 0.94 -6.77
CA VAL A 305 -17.54 0.76 -5.33
C VAL A 305 -16.06 0.88 -5.00
N ALA A 306 -15.72 1.55 -3.89
CA ALA A 306 -14.35 1.59 -3.41
C ALA A 306 -13.88 0.17 -3.05
N ALA A 307 -12.82 -0.30 -3.69
CA ALA A 307 -12.22 -1.58 -3.36
C ALA A 307 -11.18 -1.33 -2.26
N GLU A 308 -11.64 -1.40 -1.02
CA GLU A 308 -10.82 -1.17 0.17
C GLU A 308 -10.88 -2.41 1.07
N TRP A 309 -9.85 -2.61 1.88
CA TRP A 309 -9.75 -3.71 2.84
C TRP A 309 -10.95 -3.81 3.77
N ALA A 310 -11.62 -2.70 4.11
CA ALA A 310 -12.79 -2.70 4.99
C ALA A 310 -13.95 -3.54 4.44
N LEU A 311 -14.17 -3.50 3.11
CA LEU A 311 -15.17 -4.33 2.45
C LEU A 311 -14.78 -5.82 2.54
N GLY A 312 -13.51 -6.13 2.30
CA GLY A 312 -12.99 -7.49 2.37
C GLY A 312 -13.07 -8.10 3.76
N ALA A 313 -12.71 -7.34 4.80
CA ALA A 313 -12.80 -7.76 6.19
C ALA A 313 -14.25 -8.06 6.58
N MET A 314 -15.20 -7.22 6.16
CA MET A 314 -16.63 -7.47 6.37
C MET A 314 -17.09 -8.75 5.65
N LEU A 315 -16.66 -8.97 4.41
CA LEU A 315 -17.04 -10.15 3.62
C LEU A 315 -16.47 -11.45 4.21
N ASP A 316 -15.22 -11.44 4.66
CA ASP A 316 -14.57 -12.56 5.34
C ASP A 316 -15.30 -12.92 6.64
N PHE A 317 -15.59 -11.91 7.48
CA PHE A 317 -16.36 -12.07 8.70
C PHE A 317 -17.76 -12.69 8.46
N LEU A 318 -18.46 -12.22 7.42
CA LEU A 318 -19.76 -12.76 7.05
C LEU A 318 -19.67 -14.18 6.48
N SER A 319 -18.66 -14.47 5.65
CA SER A 319 -18.40 -15.80 5.08
C SER A 319 -18.31 -16.87 6.17
N LEU A 320 -17.54 -16.60 7.24
CA LEU A 320 -17.38 -17.50 8.39
C LEU A 320 -18.66 -17.69 9.20
N SER A 321 -19.49 -16.63 9.31
CA SER A 321 -20.75 -16.68 10.06
C SER A 321 -21.79 -17.61 9.43
N PHE A 322 -21.73 -17.83 8.10
CA PHE A 322 -22.69 -18.68 7.38
C PHE A 322 -22.25 -20.15 7.24
N THR A 323 -20.97 -20.47 7.45
CA THR A 323 -20.46 -21.86 7.35
C THR A 323 -20.64 -22.67 8.63
N GLY A 324 -21.13 -22.07 9.72
CA GLY A 324 -21.36 -22.76 11.00
C GLY A 324 -20.09 -23.24 11.70
N ASP A 325 -18.92 -22.84 11.20
CA ASP A 325 -17.62 -23.17 11.77
C ASP A 325 -17.25 -22.07 12.78
N SER A 326 -17.52 -22.34 14.06
CA SER A 326 -17.17 -21.46 15.18
C SER A 326 -15.71 -21.61 15.63
N SER A 327 -14.91 -22.37 14.89
CA SER A 327 -13.46 -22.28 15.07
C SER A 327 -13.01 -20.93 14.52
N HIS A 328 -12.49 -20.07 15.41
CA HIS A 328 -11.68 -18.93 14.99
C HIS A 328 -10.47 -19.48 14.21
N CYS A 329 -10.64 -19.70 12.90
CA CYS A 329 -9.52 -19.77 11.98
C CYS A 329 -8.99 -18.34 11.86
N SER A 330 -8.15 -17.96 12.83
CA SER A 330 -7.27 -16.82 12.66
C SER A 330 -6.53 -17.00 11.34
N LEU A 331 -6.59 -15.97 10.50
CA LEU A 331 -5.69 -15.80 9.37
C LEU A 331 -4.27 -16.10 9.86
N THR A 332 -3.69 -17.19 9.37
CA THR A 332 -2.42 -17.72 9.90
C THR A 332 -1.46 -17.89 8.73
N ARG A 333 -0.37 -17.12 8.79
CA ARG A 333 0.81 -17.29 7.94
C ARG A 333 1.43 -18.64 8.28
N ARG A 334 1.71 -19.47 7.28
CA ARG A 334 2.50 -20.70 7.44
C ARG A 334 3.93 -20.49 6.96
#